data_AF-A0A925IDS7-F1
#
_entry.id   AF-A0A925IDS7-F1
#
_cell.length_a   1.000
_cell.length_b   1.000
_cell.length_c   1.000
_cell.angle_alpha   90.00
_cell.angle_beta   90.00
_cell.angle_gamma   90.00
#
_symmetry.space_group_name_H-M   'P 1'
#
loop_
_entity.id
_entity.type
_entity.pdbx_description
1 polymer ?
#
loop_
_entity_poly.entity_id
_entity_poly.type
_entity_poly.pdbx_seq_one_letter_code
_entity_poly.pdbx_strand_id
1 'polypeptide(L)'
;WGRGMETYGEDPYLTSRMANAFIRGLQGNNPKYFKTIATIKHFVAHSGPEEGRSGFNVNLSENDLWETYTPAFKYAVQNAGVYSLMCAYNAFRGEPCCSNDYLMNDLLRKQWGFKGFIVTDCGAVSNIYRKGAHEKVPTAEEASALAIKAGVDLECGSAFNNLDKAVAKNLITVIDLDNALRRLFTARFLLGSFDDASENSYTKIPFSVVESKQHIQLSLEAARKSIVLLKNEGNILPLKNTIKTLAVIGPNANEEEVMLANYNGLPTSIVTPLTALKKQLPGTKILFAQGSAYADGLPVVKLITSEYLFTDEQATLSGLNGEYFNNTKFGGSPVLSRVDKTINFYWVNESPSTRINTDNFSVRWNGFLKVPADGEYVLDMYGSSEFELLINDSTLFKYSSSDGPDHRYKKAVLKANQPYAIKINYANTGANAVVKLNWEQPGSNYEAEAIKTARQADVVILCMGLSPRVEGEDMDVKLDGFNRGDRTKLELPLVQQNLVKKISALGKPVLLVLMNGSAIAINWENENIPAILETWYAGQE
;
A
#
# COMPACT_ATOMS: atom_id res chain seq x y z
N TRP A 1 -6.24 14.13 2.30
CA TRP A 1 -6.62 12.83 2.86
C TRP A 1 -5.72 11.75 2.28
N GLY A 2 -4.98 11.03 3.11
CA GLY A 2 -3.94 10.07 2.68
C GLY A 2 -4.46 8.84 1.94
N ARG A 3 -5.74 8.51 2.12
CA ARG A 3 -6.38 7.36 1.45
C ARG A 3 -7.21 7.75 0.24
N GLY A 4 -7.00 8.94 -0.31
CA GLY A 4 -7.72 9.39 -1.51
C GLY A 4 -7.60 8.43 -2.70
N MET A 5 -6.50 7.67 -2.76
CA MET A 5 -6.23 6.67 -3.80
C MET A 5 -7.02 5.36 -3.64
N GLU A 6 -7.65 5.16 -2.49
CA GLU A 6 -8.46 3.97 -2.19
C GLU A 6 -9.95 4.21 -2.46
N THR A 7 -10.33 5.36 -3.03
CA THR A 7 -11.71 5.68 -3.41
C THR A 7 -11.82 5.99 -4.90
N TYR A 8 -13.05 5.94 -5.44
CA TYR A 8 -13.32 6.12 -6.87
C TYR A 8 -13.45 7.59 -7.30
N GLY A 9 -13.43 8.53 -6.36
CA GLY A 9 -13.52 9.97 -6.62
C GLY A 9 -14.50 10.69 -5.68
N GLU A 10 -14.74 11.97 -5.96
CA GLU A 10 -15.63 12.84 -5.17
C GLU A 10 -17.11 12.76 -5.59
N ASP A 11 -17.40 12.26 -6.79
CA ASP A 11 -18.77 12.16 -7.29
C ASP A 11 -19.47 10.90 -6.74
N PRO A 12 -20.56 11.04 -5.99
CA PRO A 12 -21.30 9.93 -5.39
C PRO A 12 -21.94 9.02 -6.45
N TYR A 13 -22.31 9.55 -7.62
CA TYR A 13 -22.90 8.75 -8.70
C TYR A 13 -21.85 7.82 -9.33
N LEU A 14 -20.70 8.35 -9.74
CA LEU A 14 -19.56 7.58 -10.24
C LEU A 14 -19.15 6.50 -9.25
N THR A 15 -18.99 6.87 -7.97
CA THR A 15 -18.66 5.94 -6.89
C THR A 15 -19.68 4.80 -6.80
N SER A 16 -20.97 5.10 -6.90
CA SER A 16 -22.04 4.09 -6.92
C SER A 16 -21.93 3.13 -8.11
N ARG A 17 -21.62 3.64 -9.30
CA ARG A 17 -21.47 2.83 -10.52
C ARG A 17 -20.27 1.90 -10.45
N MET A 18 -19.13 2.42 -9.98
CA MET A 18 -17.89 1.66 -9.81
C MET A 18 -18.06 0.58 -8.74
N ALA A 19 -18.59 0.94 -7.56
CA ALA A 19 -18.86 0.00 -6.48
C ALA A 19 -19.78 -1.14 -6.94
N ASN A 20 -20.85 -0.85 -7.69
CA ASN A 20 -21.76 -1.89 -8.18
C ASN A 20 -21.08 -2.90 -9.12
N ALA A 21 -20.24 -2.43 -10.04
CA ALA A 21 -19.49 -3.31 -10.94
C ALA A 21 -18.52 -4.19 -10.13
N PHE A 22 -17.81 -3.59 -9.17
CA PHE A 22 -16.83 -4.29 -8.33
C PHE A 22 -17.49 -5.33 -7.41
N ILE A 23 -18.57 -4.97 -6.71
CA ILE A 23 -19.34 -5.87 -5.83
C ILE A 23 -19.87 -7.06 -6.61
N ARG A 24 -20.48 -6.84 -7.77
CA ARG A 24 -21.03 -7.93 -8.60
C ARG A 24 -19.92 -8.84 -9.14
N GLY A 25 -18.77 -8.28 -9.52
CA GLY A 25 -17.60 -9.06 -9.96
C GLY A 25 -17.03 -9.95 -8.85
N LEU A 26 -16.95 -9.43 -7.62
CA LEU A 26 -16.50 -10.17 -6.45
C LEU A 26 -17.51 -11.25 -6.03
N GLN A 27 -18.79 -10.89 -5.92
CA GLN A 27 -19.84 -11.79 -5.45
C GLN A 27 -20.22 -12.87 -6.45
N GLY A 28 -19.99 -12.64 -7.75
CA GLY A 28 -20.38 -13.57 -8.80
C GLY A 28 -21.89 -13.55 -9.05
N ASN A 29 -22.36 -14.51 -9.84
CA ASN A 29 -23.73 -14.60 -10.34
C ASN A 29 -24.38 -15.97 -10.08
N ASN A 30 -23.76 -16.82 -9.25
CA ASN A 30 -24.37 -18.09 -8.86
C ASN A 30 -25.59 -17.80 -7.96
N PRO A 31 -26.75 -18.44 -8.21
CA PRO A 31 -27.98 -18.15 -7.47
C PRO A 31 -27.99 -18.69 -6.03
N LYS A 32 -27.10 -19.64 -5.70
CA LYS A 32 -26.97 -20.26 -4.36
C LYS A 32 -25.76 -19.72 -3.59
N TYR A 33 -24.64 -19.51 -4.28
CA TYR A 33 -23.36 -19.17 -3.64
C TYR A 33 -22.80 -17.83 -4.05
N PHE A 34 -22.14 -17.15 -3.11
CA PHE A 34 -21.18 -16.10 -3.42
C PHE A 34 -19.84 -16.70 -3.84
N LYS A 35 -19.18 -16.10 -4.84
CA LYS A 35 -17.77 -16.38 -5.16
C LYS A 35 -16.85 -15.91 -4.04
N THR A 36 -17.06 -14.68 -3.60
CA THR A 36 -16.55 -14.11 -2.35
C THR A 36 -17.51 -13.01 -1.89
N ILE A 37 -17.48 -12.62 -0.62
CA ILE A 37 -18.35 -11.54 -0.13
C ILE A 37 -17.60 -10.21 -0.22
N ALA A 38 -18.21 -9.24 -0.92
CA ALA A 38 -17.70 -7.88 -0.96
C ALA A 38 -18.06 -7.13 0.34
N THR A 39 -17.10 -6.36 0.87
CA THR A 39 -17.30 -5.47 2.02
C THR A 39 -17.14 -4.03 1.58
N ILE A 40 -18.21 -3.23 1.62
CA ILE A 40 -18.11 -1.78 1.38
C ILE A 40 -17.62 -1.07 2.63
N LYS A 41 -16.70 -0.11 2.47
CA LYS A 41 -16.03 0.58 3.57
C LYS A 41 -15.67 2.03 3.21
N HIS A 42 -15.50 2.95 4.16
CA HIS A 42 -15.77 2.82 5.60
C HIS A 42 -17.02 3.63 5.94
N PHE A 43 -18.00 2.99 6.58
CA PHE A 43 -19.31 3.58 6.85
C PHE A 43 -19.32 4.28 8.22
N VAL A 44 -19.36 5.62 8.31
CA VAL A 44 -19.40 6.60 7.20
C VAL A 44 -18.61 7.87 7.54
N ALA A 45 -18.37 8.69 6.50
CA ALA A 45 -17.67 9.97 6.59
C ALA A 45 -16.22 9.88 7.10
N HIS A 46 -15.56 8.75 6.81
CA HIS A 46 -14.13 8.60 6.98
C HIS A 46 -13.40 9.18 5.77
N SER A 47 -13.20 10.50 5.75
CA SER A 47 -12.55 11.23 4.66
C SER A 47 -11.41 12.13 5.15
N GLY A 48 -10.77 11.69 6.23
CA GLY A 48 -9.64 12.36 6.86
C GLY A 48 -10.01 13.33 7.97
N PRO A 49 -8.99 13.85 8.69
CA PRO A 49 -7.58 13.43 8.56
C PRO A 49 -7.32 11.99 9.07
N GLU A 50 -6.28 11.36 8.55
CA GLU A 50 -5.69 10.14 9.12
C GLU A 50 -5.10 10.42 10.50
N GLU A 51 -4.55 11.62 10.71
CA GLU A 51 -4.20 12.10 12.04
C GLU A 51 -5.45 12.20 12.93
N GLY A 52 -5.42 11.52 14.09
CA GLY A 52 -6.56 11.52 15.01
C GLY A 52 -7.74 10.65 14.55
N ARG A 53 -7.56 9.81 13.51
CA ARG A 53 -8.60 8.92 12.96
C ARG A 53 -9.34 8.09 14.00
N SER A 54 -8.65 7.72 15.07
CA SER A 54 -9.16 6.90 16.16
C SER A 54 -10.20 7.58 17.05
N GLY A 55 -10.38 8.90 16.98
CA GLY A 55 -11.21 9.64 17.94
C GLY A 55 -11.95 10.86 17.42
N PHE A 56 -11.74 11.29 16.17
CA PHE A 56 -12.43 12.49 15.67
C PHE A 56 -13.94 12.26 15.50
N ASN A 57 -14.71 13.33 15.68
CA ASN A 57 -16.15 13.33 15.49
C ASN A 57 -16.55 14.18 14.28
N VAL A 58 -17.44 13.64 13.46
CA VAL A 58 -18.00 14.32 12.29
C VAL A 58 -19.43 14.75 12.54
N ASN A 59 -19.71 16.04 12.32
CA ASN A 59 -21.05 16.61 12.33
C ASN A 59 -21.36 17.16 10.94
N LEU A 60 -22.02 16.34 10.10
CA LEU A 60 -22.44 16.73 8.75
C LEU A 60 -23.81 17.41 8.74
N SER A 61 -24.00 18.30 7.77
CA SER A 61 -25.34 18.73 7.35
C SER A 61 -26.14 17.53 6.82
N GLU A 62 -27.46 17.60 6.87
CA GLU A 62 -28.31 16.57 6.24
C GLU A 62 -28.04 16.49 4.73
N ASN A 63 -27.81 17.63 4.08
CA ASN A 63 -27.50 17.66 2.65
C ASN A 63 -26.22 16.88 2.34
N ASP A 64 -25.10 17.14 3.04
CA ASP A 64 -23.86 16.39 2.79
C ASP A 64 -24.03 14.90 3.08
N LEU A 65 -24.76 14.55 4.15
CA LEU A 65 -25.03 13.17 4.47
C LEU A 65 -25.75 12.46 3.32
N TRP A 66 -26.83 13.06 2.80
CA TRP A 66 -27.72 12.43 1.82
C TRP A 66 -27.30 12.60 0.38
N GLU A 67 -26.53 13.63 0.05
CA GLU A 67 -26.10 13.93 -1.32
C GLU A 67 -24.67 13.48 -1.57
N THR A 68 -23.80 13.39 -0.56
CA THR A 68 -22.36 13.10 -0.75
C THR A 68 -21.96 11.76 -0.12
N TYR A 69 -22.20 11.56 1.19
CA TYR A 69 -21.55 10.48 1.94
C TYR A 69 -22.28 9.13 1.93
N THR A 70 -23.62 9.14 1.89
CA THR A 70 -24.43 7.92 1.94
C THR A 70 -24.90 7.35 0.59
N PRO A 71 -25.02 8.10 -0.52
CA PRO A 71 -25.58 7.56 -1.76
C PRO A 71 -24.92 6.28 -2.27
N ALA A 72 -23.59 6.20 -2.25
CA ALA A 72 -22.86 5.02 -2.74
C ALA A 72 -23.14 3.78 -1.88
N PHE A 73 -23.20 3.93 -0.55
CA PHE A 73 -23.55 2.85 0.37
C PHE A 73 -25.01 2.40 0.17
N LYS A 74 -25.94 3.35 0.09
CA LYS A 74 -27.35 3.07 -0.17
C LYS A 74 -27.53 2.31 -1.49
N TYR A 75 -26.85 2.76 -2.55
CA TYR A 75 -26.90 2.10 -3.84
C TYR A 75 -26.33 0.68 -3.77
N ALA A 76 -25.19 0.49 -3.10
CA ALA A 76 -24.58 -0.84 -2.93
C ALA A 76 -25.51 -1.81 -2.18
N VAL A 77 -26.22 -1.34 -1.16
CA VAL A 77 -27.21 -2.13 -0.41
C VAL A 77 -28.42 -2.47 -1.26
N GLN A 78 -29.05 -1.48 -1.88
CA GLN A 78 -30.35 -1.66 -2.54
C GLN A 78 -30.25 -2.24 -3.96
N ASN A 79 -29.13 -2.05 -4.66
CA ASN A 79 -28.99 -2.37 -6.08
C ASN A 79 -27.84 -3.33 -6.41
N ALA A 80 -26.72 -3.26 -5.66
CA ALA A 80 -25.59 -4.16 -5.90
C ALA A 80 -25.70 -5.47 -5.11
N GLY A 81 -26.54 -5.50 -4.07
CA GLY A 81 -26.72 -6.68 -3.23
C GLY A 81 -25.49 -7.01 -2.39
N VAL A 82 -24.74 -5.99 -1.94
CA VAL A 82 -23.58 -6.16 -1.07
C VAL A 82 -23.95 -6.95 0.19
N TYR A 83 -23.09 -7.88 0.60
CA TYR A 83 -23.37 -8.77 1.74
C TYR A 83 -22.52 -8.51 2.99
N SER A 84 -21.61 -7.54 2.93
CA SER A 84 -20.84 -7.08 4.09
C SER A 84 -20.62 -5.56 4.05
N LEU A 85 -20.55 -4.93 5.22
CA LEU A 85 -20.24 -3.52 5.40
C LEU A 85 -19.26 -3.35 6.56
N MET A 86 -18.28 -2.46 6.39
CA MET A 86 -17.33 -2.11 7.43
C MET A 86 -17.67 -0.73 8.03
N CYS A 87 -17.90 -0.69 9.34
CA CYS A 87 -18.09 0.58 10.05
C CYS A 87 -16.76 1.30 10.28
N ALA A 88 -16.78 2.63 10.22
CA ALA A 88 -15.58 3.47 10.26
C ALA A 88 -15.01 3.70 11.67
N TYR A 89 -13.77 4.20 11.72
CA TYR A 89 -13.09 4.59 12.96
C TYR A 89 -13.72 5.80 13.65
N ASN A 90 -14.12 6.83 12.90
CA ASN A 90 -14.57 8.11 13.46
C ASN A 90 -15.93 7.99 14.17
N ALA A 91 -16.24 9.01 14.97
CA ALA A 91 -17.60 9.23 15.45
C ALA A 91 -18.42 10.03 14.44
N PHE A 92 -19.72 9.81 14.46
CA PHE A 92 -20.71 10.58 13.72
C PHE A 92 -21.78 11.07 14.71
N ARG A 93 -21.98 12.39 14.78
CA ARG A 93 -22.92 13.04 15.71
C ARG A 93 -22.72 12.65 17.17
N GLY A 94 -21.45 12.53 17.57
CA GLY A 94 -21.04 12.23 18.95
C GLY A 94 -21.01 10.75 19.31
N GLU A 95 -21.37 9.85 18.39
CA GLU A 95 -21.35 8.40 18.62
C GLU A 95 -20.35 7.70 17.67
N PRO A 96 -19.41 6.88 18.18
CA PRO A 96 -18.50 6.09 17.35
C PRO A 96 -19.27 5.29 16.30
N CYS A 97 -18.85 5.33 15.03
CA CYS A 97 -19.61 4.71 13.93
C CYS A 97 -19.90 3.21 14.21
N CYS A 98 -18.92 2.47 14.72
CA CYS A 98 -19.07 1.05 15.07
C CYS A 98 -19.93 0.76 16.32
N SER A 99 -20.48 1.78 16.98
CA SER A 99 -21.48 1.63 18.05
C SER A 99 -22.68 2.57 17.85
N ASN A 100 -22.88 3.09 16.64
CA ASN A 100 -23.93 4.05 16.34
C ASN A 100 -25.21 3.34 15.88
N ASP A 101 -26.20 3.23 16.77
CA ASP A 101 -27.46 2.53 16.54
C ASP A 101 -28.27 3.12 15.37
N TYR A 102 -28.28 4.45 15.24
CA TYR A 102 -28.94 5.14 14.13
C TYR A 102 -28.35 4.72 12.77
N LEU A 103 -27.01 4.69 12.65
CA LEU A 103 -26.37 4.31 11.39
C LEU A 103 -26.63 2.85 11.02
N MET A 104 -26.50 1.94 11.99
CA MET A 104 -26.46 0.51 11.71
C MET A 104 -27.85 -0.14 11.73
N ASN A 105 -28.67 0.16 12.74
CA ASN A 105 -29.99 -0.44 12.86
C ASN A 105 -31.06 0.38 12.13
N ASP A 106 -31.13 1.70 12.35
CA ASP A 106 -32.18 2.51 11.72
C ASP A 106 -31.93 2.73 10.23
N LEU A 107 -30.79 3.31 9.87
CA LEU A 107 -30.51 3.67 8.50
C LEU A 107 -30.23 2.42 7.64
N LEU A 108 -29.19 1.66 8.00
CA LEU A 108 -28.71 0.56 7.17
C LEU A 108 -29.70 -0.63 7.13
N ARG A 109 -30.19 -1.09 8.28
CA ARG A 109 -31.10 -2.26 8.33
C ARG A 109 -32.57 -1.91 8.11
N LYS A 110 -33.16 -0.95 8.86
CA LYS A 110 -34.60 -0.65 8.76
C LYS A 110 -34.94 0.15 7.49
N GLN A 111 -34.20 1.22 7.17
CA GLN A 111 -34.52 2.06 6.01
C GLN A 111 -34.01 1.48 4.69
N TRP A 112 -32.76 1.02 4.63
CA TRP A 112 -32.19 0.51 3.37
C TRP A 112 -32.39 -0.99 3.15
N GLY A 113 -32.71 -1.74 4.21
CA GLY A 113 -33.02 -3.16 4.11
C GLY A 113 -31.81 -4.08 4.03
N PHE A 114 -30.63 -3.66 4.51
CA PHE A 114 -29.40 -4.46 4.48
C PHE A 114 -29.57 -5.83 5.15
N LYS A 115 -29.16 -6.89 4.43
CA LYS A 115 -29.31 -8.30 4.85
C LYS A 115 -28.01 -8.97 5.29
N GLY A 116 -26.88 -8.34 4.96
CA GLY A 116 -25.55 -8.86 5.27
C GLY A 116 -25.14 -8.71 6.73
N PHE A 117 -23.85 -8.92 6.96
CA PHE A 117 -23.21 -8.73 8.26
C PHE A 117 -22.38 -7.45 8.29
N ILE A 118 -22.17 -6.91 9.49
CA ILE A 118 -21.37 -5.71 9.73
C ILE A 118 -20.07 -6.12 10.43
N VAL A 119 -18.94 -5.76 9.82
CA VAL A 119 -17.60 -5.92 10.39
C VAL A 119 -17.07 -4.56 10.86
N THR A 120 -16.22 -4.55 11.89
CA THR A 120 -15.55 -3.31 12.29
C THR A 120 -14.29 -3.05 11.48
N ASP A 121 -13.94 -1.78 11.34
CA ASP A 121 -12.55 -1.45 11.03
C ASP A 121 -11.60 -2.00 12.12
N CYS A 122 -10.33 -2.20 11.77
CA CYS A 122 -9.39 -2.95 12.59
C CYS A 122 -9.00 -2.16 13.85
N GLY A 123 -9.47 -2.60 15.01
CA GLY A 123 -9.32 -1.92 16.29
C GLY A 123 -10.39 -0.87 16.61
N ALA A 124 -11.42 -0.69 15.77
CA ALA A 124 -12.43 0.35 15.99
C ALA A 124 -13.23 0.16 17.29
N VAL A 125 -13.54 -1.07 17.71
CA VAL A 125 -14.16 -1.33 19.03
C VAL A 125 -13.23 -0.94 20.17
N SER A 126 -11.92 -1.16 20.00
CA SER A 126 -10.93 -0.71 20.98
C SER A 126 -10.88 0.81 21.11
N ASN A 127 -11.05 1.54 20.02
CA ASN A 127 -11.09 2.99 20.03
C ASN A 127 -12.28 3.56 20.82
N ILE A 128 -13.35 2.79 21.02
CA ILE A 128 -14.51 3.22 21.83
C ILE A 128 -14.10 3.50 23.29
N TYR A 129 -13.16 2.73 23.86
CA TYR A 129 -12.80 2.83 25.28
C TYR A 129 -11.37 3.29 25.55
N ARG A 130 -10.47 3.21 24.56
CA ARG A 130 -9.06 3.56 24.76
C ARG A 130 -8.89 5.07 25.02
N LYS A 131 -7.99 5.39 25.96
CA LYS A 131 -7.54 6.75 26.22
C LYS A 131 -6.89 7.35 24.97
N GLY A 132 -7.22 8.60 24.66
CA GLY A 132 -6.76 9.31 23.45
C GLY A 132 -7.55 8.95 22.19
N ALA A 133 -8.60 8.13 22.29
CA ALA A 133 -9.55 7.82 21.23
C ALA A 133 -10.94 8.38 21.60
N HIS A 134 -12.01 7.60 21.47
CA HIS A 134 -13.37 8.09 21.74
C HIS A 134 -13.70 8.20 23.24
N GLU A 135 -13.06 7.40 24.09
CA GLU A 135 -13.26 7.40 25.56
C GLU A 135 -14.74 7.36 25.99
N LYS A 136 -15.59 6.67 25.21
CA LYS A 136 -17.05 6.63 25.38
C LYS A 136 -17.48 5.83 26.60
N VAL A 137 -16.76 4.75 26.90
CA VAL A 137 -16.98 3.86 28.05
C VAL A 137 -15.63 3.43 28.62
N PRO A 138 -15.57 3.06 29.92
CA PRO A 138 -14.27 2.80 30.56
C PRO A 138 -13.67 1.43 30.23
N THR A 139 -14.44 0.47 29.72
CA THR A 139 -13.97 -0.93 29.56
C THR A 139 -14.23 -1.54 28.19
N ALA A 140 -13.45 -2.58 27.88
CA ALA A 140 -13.57 -3.34 26.64
C ALA A 140 -14.90 -4.10 26.53
N GLU A 141 -15.41 -4.64 27.64
CA GLU A 141 -16.71 -5.32 27.68
C GLU A 141 -17.89 -4.37 27.45
N GLU A 142 -17.83 -3.14 27.96
CA GLU A 142 -18.85 -2.11 27.67
C GLU A 142 -18.80 -1.66 26.21
N ALA A 143 -17.59 -1.46 25.66
CA ALA A 143 -17.43 -1.11 24.25
C ALA A 143 -17.94 -2.24 23.33
N SER A 144 -17.62 -3.49 23.65
CA SER A 144 -18.11 -4.66 22.91
C SER A 144 -19.62 -4.78 22.98
N ALA A 145 -20.21 -4.54 24.16
CA ALA A 145 -21.66 -4.53 24.34
C ALA A 145 -22.34 -3.45 23.48
N LEU A 146 -21.80 -2.24 23.44
CA LEU A 146 -22.33 -1.15 22.61
C LEU A 146 -22.30 -1.50 21.11
N ALA A 147 -21.18 -2.07 20.63
CA ALA A 147 -21.06 -2.46 19.22
C ALA A 147 -22.07 -3.56 18.84
N ILE A 148 -22.20 -4.62 19.65
CA ILE A 148 -23.17 -5.70 19.41
C ILE A 148 -24.60 -5.17 19.42
N LYS A 149 -24.96 -4.30 20.38
CA LYS A 149 -26.31 -3.69 20.44
C LYS A 149 -26.61 -2.81 19.22
N ALA A 150 -25.63 -2.07 18.74
CA ALA A 150 -25.74 -1.29 17.50
C ALA A 150 -25.85 -2.18 16.26
N GLY A 151 -25.65 -3.50 16.36
CA GLY A 151 -25.83 -4.45 15.26
C GLY A 151 -24.56 -4.80 14.50
N VAL A 152 -23.38 -4.48 15.05
CA VAL A 152 -22.10 -5.05 14.62
C VAL A 152 -22.11 -6.56 14.86
N ASP A 153 -21.59 -7.32 13.90
CA ASP A 153 -21.62 -8.77 13.93
C ASP A 153 -20.22 -9.39 14.13
N LEU A 154 -19.17 -8.75 13.58
CA LEU A 154 -17.78 -9.22 13.60
C LEU A 154 -16.82 -8.07 13.95
N GLU A 155 -15.80 -8.34 14.76
CA GLU A 155 -14.71 -7.40 15.02
C GLU A 155 -13.45 -7.81 14.22
N CYS A 156 -12.83 -6.84 13.55
CA CYS A 156 -11.39 -6.92 13.25
C CYS A 156 -10.64 -6.35 14.46
N GLY A 157 -10.11 -7.19 15.35
CA GLY A 157 -9.53 -6.73 16.60
C GLY A 157 -9.56 -7.79 17.69
N SER A 158 -9.61 -7.35 18.94
CA SER A 158 -9.55 -8.24 20.11
C SER A 158 -10.45 -7.83 21.27
N ALA A 159 -11.24 -6.75 21.15
CA ALA A 159 -12.14 -6.32 22.20
C ALA A 159 -13.25 -7.36 22.48
N PHE A 160 -13.75 -8.02 21.44
CA PHE A 160 -14.79 -9.05 21.49
C PHE A 160 -14.35 -10.32 22.24
N ASN A 161 -13.06 -10.47 22.56
CA ASN A 161 -12.60 -11.46 23.56
C ASN A 161 -13.17 -11.22 24.96
N ASN A 162 -13.92 -10.13 25.18
CA ASN A 162 -14.58 -9.78 26.45
C ASN A 162 -16.13 -9.87 26.37
N LEU A 163 -16.70 -10.47 25.32
CA LEU A 163 -18.16 -10.62 25.18
C LEU A 163 -18.76 -11.51 26.28
N ASP A 164 -18.01 -12.50 26.77
CA ASP A 164 -18.39 -13.33 27.92
C ASP A 164 -18.58 -12.48 29.20
N LYS A 165 -17.67 -11.53 29.45
CA LYS A 165 -17.77 -10.56 30.55
C LYS A 165 -18.94 -9.61 30.34
N ALA A 166 -19.19 -9.19 29.11
CA ALA A 166 -20.33 -8.33 28.78
C ALA A 166 -21.67 -9.01 29.10
N VAL A 167 -21.80 -10.31 28.77
CA VAL A 167 -22.96 -11.13 29.17
C VAL A 167 -23.03 -11.30 30.68
N ALA A 168 -21.91 -11.64 31.35
CA ALA A 168 -21.86 -11.83 32.79
C ALA A 168 -22.26 -10.56 33.58
N LYS A 169 -21.99 -9.38 33.02
CA LYS A 169 -22.40 -8.07 33.56
C LYS A 169 -23.81 -7.64 33.13
N ASN A 170 -24.55 -8.46 32.40
CA ASN A 170 -25.86 -8.15 31.81
C ASN A 170 -25.85 -6.91 30.89
N LEU A 171 -24.70 -6.60 30.27
CA LEU A 171 -24.59 -5.51 29.30
C LEU A 171 -25.17 -5.90 27.94
N ILE A 172 -25.15 -7.19 27.62
CA ILE A 172 -25.80 -7.84 26.47
C ILE A 172 -26.36 -9.19 26.90
N THR A 173 -27.25 -9.74 26.09
CA THR A 173 -27.84 -11.07 26.28
C THR A 173 -27.22 -12.10 25.33
N VAL A 174 -27.41 -13.39 25.62
CA VAL A 174 -27.05 -14.46 24.67
C VAL A 174 -27.84 -14.32 23.37
N ILE A 175 -29.07 -13.81 23.41
CA ILE A 175 -29.90 -13.57 22.21
C ILE A 175 -29.24 -12.53 21.29
N ASP A 176 -28.59 -11.50 21.85
CA ASP A 176 -27.87 -10.51 21.05
C ASP A 176 -26.70 -11.15 20.29
N LEU A 177 -25.97 -12.06 20.95
CA LEU A 177 -24.90 -12.84 20.32
C LEU A 177 -25.43 -13.80 19.26
N ASP A 178 -26.54 -14.50 19.54
CA ASP A 178 -27.19 -15.40 18.58
C ASP A 178 -27.61 -14.67 17.30
N ASN A 179 -28.03 -13.40 17.41
CA ASN A 179 -28.38 -12.58 16.26
C ASN A 179 -27.17 -12.27 15.37
N ALA A 180 -26.04 -11.89 15.97
CA ALA A 180 -24.79 -11.67 15.25
C ALA A 180 -24.28 -12.98 14.59
N LEU A 181 -24.23 -14.06 15.37
CA LEU A 181 -23.83 -15.38 14.89
C LEU A 181 -24.71 -15.86 13.73
N ARG A 182 -26.03 -15.69 13.80
CA ARG A 182 -26.94 -16.09 12.72
C ARG A 182 -26.59 -15.43 11.40
N ARG A 183 -26.24 -14.14 11.40
CA ARG A 183 -25.83 -13.41 10.18
C ARG A 183 -24.49 -13.92 9.64
N LEU A 184 -23.51 -14.13 10.52
CA LEU A 184 -22.20 -14.65 10.14
C LEU A 184 -22.28 -16.08 9.60
N PHE A 185 -23.03 -16.97 10.26
CA PHE A 185 -23.22 -18.33 9.77
C PHE A 185 -24.02 -18.35 8.47
N THR A 186 -25.04 -17.50 8.31
CA THR A 186 -25.75 -17.34 7.03
C THR A 186 -24.78 -16.96 5.91
N ALA A 187 -23.86 -16.00 6.15
CA ALA A 187 -22.82 -15.66 5.19
C ALA A 187 -21.92 -16.87 4.83
N ARG A 188 -21.55 -17.69 5.82
CA ARG A 188 -20.77 -18.93 5.60
C ARG A 188 -21.55 -19.99 4.80
N PHE A 189 -22.85 -20.14 5.03
CA PHE A 189 -23.73 -20.99 4.20
C PHE A 189 -23.80 -20.48 2.76
N LEU A 190 -23.94 -19.16 2.57
CA LEU A 190 -23.94 -18.55 1.23
C LEU A 190 -22.57 -18.61 0.55
N LEU A 191 -21.48 -18.82 1.28
CA LEU A 191 -20.17 -19.15 0.70
C LEU A 191 -19.99 -20.65 0.42
N GLY A 192 -20.96 -21.49 0.81
CA GLY A 192 -20.91 -22.94 0.66
C GLY A 192 -19.95 -23.63 1.63
N SER A 193 -19.57 -23.00 2.75
CA SER A 193 -18.61 -23.56 3.71
C SER A 193 -19.06 -24.86 4.40
N PHE A 194 -20.34 -25.22 4.29
CA PHE A 194 -20.95 -26.39 4.93
C PHE A 194 -21.53 -27.40 3.91
N ASP A 195 -21.48 -27.08 2.62
CA ASP A 195 -21.99 -27.94 1.55
C ASP A 195 -20.85 -28.77 0.97
N ASP A 196 -21.18 -29.84 0.23
CA ASP A 196 -20.17 -30.61 -0.51
C ASP A 196 -19.48 -29.70 -1.55
N ALA A 197 -18.14 -29.71 -1.57
CA ALA A 197 -17.36 -28.85 -2.44
C ALA A 197 -17.71 -29.05 -3.94
N SER A 198 -18.19 -30.22 -4.34
CA SER A 198 -18.61 -30.51 -5.72
C SER A 198 -19.86 -29.73 -6.16
N GLU A 199 -20.71 -29.32 -5.22
CA GLU A 199 -21.91 -28.50 -5.47
C GLU A 199 -21.58 -27.03 -5.75
N ASN A 200 -20.51 -26.52 -5.14
CA ASN A 200 -20.11 -25.13 -5.31
C ASN A 200 -19.12 -24.99 -6.48
N SER A 201 -19.57 -24.39 -7.59
CA SER A 201 -18.74 -24.17 -8.77
C SER A 201 -17.45 -23.37 -8.51
N TYR A 202 -17.44 -22.52 -7.47
CA TYR A 202 -16.29 -21.67 -7.17
C TYR A 202 -15.13 -22.40 -6.48
N THR A 203 -15.37 -23.56 -5.85
CA THR A 203 -14.30 -24.40 -5.26
C THR A 203 -13.38 -25.02 -6.32
N LYS A 204 -13.86 -25.06 -7.57
CA LYS A 204 -13.15 -25.65 -8.72
C LYS A 204 -12.17 -24.68 -9.38
N ILE A 205 -12.09 -23.42 -8.91
CA ILE A 205 -11.15 -22.42 -9.42
C ILE A 205 -9.76 -22.76 -8.87
N PRO A 206 -8.80 -23.19 -9.71
CA PRO A 206 -7.47 -23.52 -9.23
C PRO A 206 -6.66 -22.24 -8.99
N PHE A 207 -5.64 -22.34 -8.13
CA PHE A 207 -4.73 -21.23 -7.85
C PHE A 207 -4.01 -20.71 -9.12
N SER A 208 -3.82 -21.54 -10.15
CA SER A 208 -3.24 -21.14 -11.44
C SER A 208 -4.03 -20.08 -12.21
N VAL A 209 -5.25 -19.75 -11.75
CA VAL A 209 -6.03 -18.61 -12.28
C VAL A 209 -5.51 -17.27 -11.72
N VAL A 210 -4.96 -17.26 -10.49
CA VAL A 210 -4.34 -16.08 -9.89
C VAL A 210 -3.17 -15.64 -10.78
N GLU A 211 -3.15 -14.34 -11.12
CA GLU A 211 -2.15 -13.76 -12.04
C GLU A 211 -1.99 -14.51 -13.38
N SER A 212 -3.04 -15.20 -13.86
CA SER A 212 -3.04 -15.81 -15.19
C SER A 212 -2.83 -14.76 -16.29
N LYS A 213 -2.44 -15.20 -17.49
CA LYS A 213 -2.27 -14.30 -18.66
C LYS A 213 -3.49 -13.41 -18.93
N GLN A 214 -4.69 -13.94 -18.69
CA GLN A 214 -5.95 -13.21 -18.82
C GLN A 214 -6.09 -12.12 -17.76
N HIS A 215 -5.70 -12.38 -16.51
CA HIS A 215 -5.70 -11.38 -15.45
C HIS A 215 -4.66 -10.29 -15.68
N ILE A 216 -3.46 -10.66 -16.13
CA ILE A 216 -2.42 -9.71 -16.53
C ILE A 216 -2.93 -8.79 -17.64
N GLN A 217 -3.56 -9.35 -18.68
CA GLN A 217 -4.13 -8.57 -19.77
C GLN A 217 -5.27 -7.64 -19.33
N LEU A 218 -6.08 -8.07 -18.36
CA LEU A 218 -7.14 -7.23 -17.77
C LEU A 218 -6.54 -6.09 -16.93
N SER A 219 -5.46 -6.36 -16.18
CA SER A 219 -4.73 -5.33 -15.43
C SER A 219 -4.19 -4.24 -16.38
N LEU A 220 -3.54 -4.66 -17.47
CA LEU A 220 -3.05 -3.75 -18.51
C LEU A 220 -4.20 -2.97 -19.19
N GLU A 221 -5.35 -3.60 -19.42
CA GLU A 221 -6.53 -2.92 -19.97
C GLU A 221 -7.07 -1.86 -19.01
N ALA A 222 -7.18 -2.19 -17.71
CA ALA A 222 -7.62 -1.26 -16.68
C ALA A 222 -6.65 -0.07 -16.58
N ALA A 223 -5.34 -0.32 -16.50
CA ALA A 223 -4.30 0.71 -16.49
C ALA A 223 -4.45 1.67 -17.67
N ARG A 224 -4.54 1.14 -18.90
CA ARG A 224 -4.70 1.96 -20.13
C ARG A 224 -5.97 2.80 -20.14
N LYS A 225 -7.08 2.28 -19.60
CA LYS A 225 -8.37 2.97 -19.55
C LYS A 225 -8.45 3.99 -18.41
N SER A 226 -7.56 3.92 -17.42
CA SER A 226 -7.47 4.87 -16.32
C SER A 226 -6.61 6.10 -16.63
N ILE A 227 -5.72 6.03 -17.63
CA ILE A 227 -4.86 7.15 -18.02
C ILE A 227 -5.68 8.34 -18.50
N VAL A 228 -5.35 9.54 -18.01
CA VAL A 228 -5.97 10.80 -18.40
C VAL A 228 -4.95 11.68 -19.11
N LEU A 229 -5.21 12.04 -20.37
CA LEU A 229 -4.44 13.04 -21.09
C LEU A 229 -4.90 14.44 -20.66
N LEU A 230 -4.11 15.11 -19.83
CA LEU A 230 -4.44 16.44 -19.29
C LEU A 230 -4.09 17.55 -20.28
N LYS A 231 -2.96 17.43 -20.98
CA LYS A 231 -2.48 18.46 -21.92
C LYS A 231 -1.67 17.83 -23.06
N ASN A 232 -1.80 18.34 -24.28
CA ASN A 232 -0.98 17.95 -25.44
C ASN A 232 -0.87 19.06 -26.49
N GLU A 233 0.05 19.98 -26.27
CA GLU A 233 0.40 21.04 -27.21
C GLU A 233 1.51 20.59 -28.17
N GLY A 234 1.49 21.11 -29.39
CA GLY A 234 2.55 20.85 -30.37
C GLY A 234 2.63 19.41 -30.90
N ASN A 235 1.60 18.59 -30.63
CA ASN A 235 1.55 17.17 -31.03
C ASN A 235 2.77 16.37 -30.55
N ILE A 236 3.19 16.57 -29.30
CA ILE A 236 4.26 15.78 -28.68
C ILE A 236 3.83 14.33 -28.53
N LEU A 237 2.56 14.11 -28.16
CA LEU A 237 1.95 12.80 -28.12
C LEU A 237 1.06 12.55 -29.35
N PRO A 238 1.08 11.32 -29.93
CA PRO A 238 1.94 10.20 -29.54
C PRO A 238 3.42 10.43 -29.90
N LEU A 239 4.34 9.87 -29.11
CA LEU A 239 5.77 9.97 -29.37
C LEU A 239 6.11 9.38 -30.75
N LYS A 240 6.96 10.08 -31.50
CA LYS A 240 7.37 9.65 -32.84
C LYS A 240 8.46 8.59 -32.74
N ASN A 241 8.38 7.56 -33.58
CA ASN A 241 9.40 6.50 -33.69
C ASN A 241 10.75 7.00 -34.24
N THR A 242 10.86 8.28 -34.60
CA THR A 242 12.08 8.93 -35.09
C THR A 242 12.97 9.49 -33.98
N ILE A 243 12.53 9.44 -32.71
CA ILE A 243 13.32 9.90 -31.57
C ILE A 243 14.58 9.04 -31.44
N LYS A 244 15.77 9.66 -31.52
CA LYS A 244 17.03 8.93 -31.42
C LYS A 244 17.46 8.76 -29.98
N THR A 245 17.28 9.79 -29.15
CA THR A 245 17.62 9.77 -27.73
C THR A 245 16.47 10.30 -26.88
N LEU A 246 16.02 9.51 -25.92
CA LEU A 246 14.96 9.84 -24.96
C LEU A 246 15.55 9.86 -23.55
N ALA A 247 15.31 10.92 -22.78
CA ALA A 247 15.63 10.92 -21.36
C ALA A 247 14.36 10.63 -20.55
N VAL A 248 14.41 9.63 -19.68
CA VAL A 248 13.36 9.30 -18.72
C VAL A 248 13.89 9.68 -17.33
N ILE A 249 13.31 10.71 -16.73
CA ILE A 249 13.86 11.37 -15.54
C ILE A 249 12.78 11.48 -14.47
N GLY A 250 13.16 11.31 -13.21
CA GLY A 250 12.29 11.58 -12.08
C GLY A 250 12.16 10.39 -11.14
N PRO A 251 11.70 10.63 -9.91
CA PRO A 251 11.66 9.60 -8.88
C PRO A 251 10.79 8.43 -9.29
N ASN A 252 9.71 8.66 -10.05
CA ASN A 252 8.73 7.62 -10.37
C ASN A 252 9.08 6.86 -11.67
N ALA A 253 10.17 7.22 -12.35
CA ALA A 253 10.49 6.69 -13.67
C ALA A 253 10.84 5.18 -13.68
N ASN A 254 11.35 4.65 -12.57
CA ASN A 254 11.75 3.25 -12.46
C ASN A 254 11.49 2.66 -11.07
N GLU A 255 10.33 2.97 -10.49
CA GLU A 255 10.01 2.55 -9.12
C GLU A 255 8.79 1.62 -9.07
N GLU A 256 9.03 0.41 -8.61
CA GLU A 256 8.02 -0.67 -8.56
C GLU A 256 6.93 -0.39 -7.52
N GLU A 257 7.30 0.14 -6.35
CA GLU A 257 6.33 0.46 -5.28
C GLU A 257 5.31 1.52 -5.72
N VAL A 258 5.76 2.52 -6.49
CA VAL A 258 4.87 3.55 -7.06
C VAL A 258 3.82 2.92 -7.97
N MET A 259 4.13 1.85 -8.68
CA MET A 259 3.15 1.21 -9.56
C MET A 259 1.98 0.61 -8.76
N LEU A 260 2.21 0.16 -7.53
CA LEU A 260 1.25 -0.65 -6.76
C LEU A 260 0.39 0.12 -5.75
N ALA A 261 0.74 1.35 -5.37
CA ALA A 261 0.12 2.07 -4.25
C ALA A 261 0.30 1.37 -2.88
N ASN A 262 -0.58 1.59 -1.89
CA ASN A 262 -0.43 1.10 -0.50
C ASN A 262 -1.23 -0.16 -0.15
N TYR A 263 -2.36 -0.41 -0.82
CA TYR A 263 -3.21 -1.61 -0.63
C TYR A 263 -3.13 -2.50 -1.87
N ASN A 264 -2.05 -3.27 -1.95
CA ASN A 264 -1.77 -4.12 -3.08
C ASN A 264 -1.48 -5.57 -2.68
N GLY A 265 -1.66 -6.48 -3.63
CA GLY A 265 -0.99 -7.78 -3.58
C GLY A 265 0.41 -7.67 -4.18
N LEU A 266 1.20 -8.72 -4.01
CA LEU A 266 2.56 -8.82 -4.53
C LEU A 266 2.58 -9.57 -5.87
N PRO A 267 2.54 -8.89 -7.03
CA PRO A 267 2.60 -9.55 -8.34
C PRO A 267 3.97 -10.17 -8.58
N THR A 268 4.04 -11.18 -9.46
CA THR A 268 5.31 -11.83 -9.85
C THR A 268 6.24 -10.94 -10.66
N SER A 269 5.71 -9.93 -11.34
CA SER A 269 6.49 -8.93 -12.07
C SER A 269 5.78 -7.58 -12.12
N ILE A 270 6.54 -6.50 -12.19
CA ILE A 270 6.04 -5.13 -12.27
C ILE A 270 6.74 -4.43 -13.44
N VAL A 271 5.97 -3.75 -14.30
CA VAL A 271 6.51 -3.01 -15.44
C VAL A 271 6.57 -1.52 -15.13
N THR A 272 7.78 -0.98 -14.91
CA THR A 272 7.98 0.45 -14.69
C THR A 272 7.95 1.26 -16.01
N PRO A 273 7.73 2.59 -15.98
CA PRO A 273 7.79 3.44 -17.17
C PRO A 273 9.11 3.29 -17.96
N LEU A 274 10.25 3.27 -17.26
CA LEU A 274 11.56 3.07 -17.88
C LEU A 274 11.66 1.71 -18.58
N THR A 275 11.19 0.65 -17.93
CA THR A 275 11.25 -0.72 -18.48
C THR A 275 10.30 -0.86 -19.69
N ALA A 276 9.08 -0.30 -19.58
CA ALA A 276 8.13 -0.26 -20.69
C ALA A 276 8.72 0.48 -21.90
N LEU A 277 9.28 1.69 -21.71
CA LEU A 277 9.84 2.48 -22.80
C LEU A 277 11.02 1.77 -23.47
N LYS A 278 11.91 1.14 -22.70
CA LYS A 278 13.02 0.32 -23.25
C LYS A 278 12.52 -0.82 -24.12
N LYS A 279 11.42 -1.48 -23.71
CA LYS A 279 10.80 -2.57 -24.46
C LYS A 279 10.08 -2.07 -25.72
N GLN A 280 9.37 -0.95 -25.64
CA GLN A 280 8.55 -0.43 -26.74
C GLN A 280 9.35 0.36 -27.78
N LEU A 281 10.53 0.90 -27.43
CA LEU A 281 11.37 1.72 -28.30
C LEU A 281 12.79 1.14 -28.46
N PRO A 282 12.97 -0.08 -28.98
CA PRO A 282 14.28 -0.73 -29.06
C PRO A 282 15.30 0.00 -29.96
N GLY A 283 14.83 0.87 -30.86
CA GLY A 283 15.68 1.70 -31.73
C GLY A 283 16.08 3.05 -31.13
N THR A 284 15.58 3.41 -29.96
CA THR A 284 15.84 4.69 -29.28
C THR A 284 16.84 4.49 -28.14
N LYS A 285 17.86 5.34 -28.07
CA LYS A 285 18.76 5.39 -26.92
C LYS A 285 18.01 5.99 -25.73
N ILE A 286 17.67 5.16 -24.75
CA ILE A 286 16.99 5.61 -23.53
C ILE A 286 18.01 5.88 -22.42
N LEU A 287 18.06 7.13 -21.98
CA LEU A 287 18.81 7.57 -20.82
C LEU A 287 17.88 7.62 -19.60
N PHE A 288 18.44 7.38 -18.42
CA PHE A 288 17.73 7.45 -17.16
C PHE A 288 18.49 8.30 -16.16
N ALA A 289 17.76 9.08 -15.36
CA ALA A 289 18.29 9.72 -14.16
C ALA A 289 17.20 9.81 -13.08
N GLN A 290 17.59 9.62 -11.82
CA GLN A 290 16.68 9.74 -10.67
C GLN A 290 16.05 11.15 -10.59
N GLY A 291 16.87 12.19 -10.80
CA GLY A 291 16.42 13.58 -10.75
C GLY A 291 16.19 14.13 -9.35
N SER A 292 15.33 13.52 -8.55
CA SER A 292 15.01 13.99 -7.21
C SER A 292 14.58 12.85 -6.28
N ALA A 293 14.47 13.16 -4.98
CA ALA A 293 13.65 12.39 -4.06
C ALA A 293 12.15 12.57 -4.35
N TYR A 294 11.32 11.73 -3.72
CA TYR A 294 9.87 11.90 -3.74
C TYR A 294 9.44 13.19 -3.03
N ALA A 295 10.01 13.45 -1.84
CA ALA A 295 9.77 14.67 -1.08
C ALA A 295 11.07 15.13 -0.39
N ASP A 296 11.16 16.42 -0.10
CA ASP A 296 12.27 16.98 0.67
C ASP A 296 12.41 16.26 2.02
N GLY A 297 13.62 15.76 2.30
CA GLY A 297 13.93 15.01 3.53
C GLY A 297 13.69 13.50 3.46
N LEU A 298 13.10 12.97 2.39
CA LEU A 298 12.96 11.53 2.18
C LEU A 298 14.19 10.98 1.42
N PRO A 299 14.86 9.91 1.91
CA PRO A 299 16.08 9.40 1.28
C PRO A 299 15.79 8.66 -0.04
N VAL A 300 16.70 8.82 -1.00
CA VAL A 300 16.70 8.03 -2.24
C VAL A 300 17.54 6.78 -2.04
N VAL A 301 16.86 5.70 -1.66
CA VAL A 301 17.52 4.43 -1.37
C VAL A 301 17.61 3.55 -2.62
N LYS A 302 18.74 2.88 -2.80
CA LYS A 302 19.02 1.94 -3.90
C LYS A 302 19.55 0.63 -3.33
N LEU A 303 19.32 -0.47 -4.03
CA LEU A 303 19.83 -1.78 -3.62
C LEU A 303 21.36 -1.74 -3.40
N ILE A 304 21.83 -2.32 -2.29
CA ILE A 304 23.26 -2.57 -2.10
C ILE A 304 23.66 -3.77 -2.95
N THR A 305 24.48 -3.52 -3.95
CA THR A 305 24.98 -4.51 -4.91
C THR A 305 26.15 -5.30 -4.35
N SER A 306 26.44 -6.45 -4.98
CA SER A 306 27.40 -7.43 -4.48
C SER A 306 28.85 -6.92 -4.40
N GLU A 307 29.21 -5.86 -5.11
CA GLU A 307 30.54 -5.23 -5.00
C GLU A 307 30.80 -4.56 -3.65
N TYR A 308 29.77 -4.40 -2.81
CA TYR A 308 29.90 -3.76 -1.49
C TYR A 308 29.68 -4.74 -0.32
N LEU A 309 29.27 -5.97 -0.61
CA LEU A 309 28.95 -7.00 0.39
C LEU A 309 29.96 -8.14 0.30
N PHE A 310 30.48 -8.58 1.44
CA PHE A 310 31.53 -9.59 1.49
C PHE A 310 31.33 -10.59 2.63
N THR A 311 31.73 -11.85 2.40
CA THR A 311 31.60 -12.92 3.40
C THR A 311 32.63 -12.82 4.53
N ASP A 312 33.70 -12.06 4.31
CA ASP A 312 34.85 -11.89 5.19
C ASP A 312 35.40 -10.46 5.11
N GLU A 313 36.20 -10.09 6.11
CA GLU A 313 36.77 -8.76 6.26
C GLU A 313 37.75 -8.41 5.13
N GLN A 314 38.45 -9.42 4.61
CA GLN A 314 39.43 -9.29 3.53
C GLN A 314 38.76 -9.10 2.15
N ALA A 315 37.43 -9.16 2.07
CA ALA A 315 36.65 -9.06 0.84
C ALA A 315 37.02 -10.13 -0.20
N THR A 316 37.26 -11.38 0.24
CA THR A 316 37.67 -12.44 -0.69
C THR A 316 36.52 -12.96 -1.56
N LEU A 317 35.31 -13.01 -1.03
CA LEU A 317 34.11 -13.46 -1.74
C LEU A 317 32.96 -12.47 -1.56
N SER A 318 32.38 -12.04 -2.67
CA SER A 318 31.22 -11.14 -2.70
C SER A 318 29.93 -11.83 -2.26
N GLY A 319 29.16 -11.14 -1.41
CA GLY A 319 27.89 -11.59 -0.84
C GLY A 319 27.94 -11.70 0.68
N LEU A 320 26.84 -12.14 1.29
CA LEU A 320 26.73 -12.41 2.73
C LEU A 320 26.48 -13.90 2.98
N ASN A 321 27.00 -14.42 4.10
CA ASN A 321 26.73 -15.78 4.53
C ASN A 321 25.30 -15.87 5.08
N GLY A 322 24.40 -16.51 4.35
CA GLY A 322 23.01 -16.73 4.73
C GLY A 322 22.81 -18.10 5.39
N GLU A 323 22.20 -18.11 6.57
CA GLU A 323 21.74 -19.28 7.31
C GLU A 323 20.21 -19.27 7.35
N TYR A 324 19.57 -20.34 6.87
CA TYR A 324 18.13 -20.42 6.69
C TYR A 324 17.51 -21.46 7.62
N PHE A 325 16.49 -21.07 8.36
CA PHE A 325 15.83 -21.87 9.39
C PHE A 325 14.36 -22.10 9.03
N ASN A 326 13.89 -23.34 9.20
CA ASN A 326 12.47 -23.68 8.99
C ASN A 326 11.63 -23.41 10.25
N ASN A 327 11.84 -22.25 10.86
CA ASN A 327 11.09 -21.71 11.99
C ASN A 327 11.35 -20.20 12.09
N THR A 328 10.52 -19.46 12.82
CA THR A 328 10.61 -18.00 12.92
C THR A 328 11.52 -17.51 14.06
N LYS A 329 12.20 -18.41 14.76
CA LYS A 329 12.96 -18.11 15.99
C LYS A 329 14.45 -18.42 15.90
N PHE A 330 14.97 -18.67 14.69
CA PHE A 330 16.39 -18.98 14.45
C PHE A 330 16.88 -20.18 15.28
N GLY A 331 15.97 -21.09 15.65
CA GLY A 331 16.26 -22.21 16.54
C GLY A 331 16.83 -23.41 15.79
N GLY A 332 17.74 -24.14 16.43
CA GLY A 332 18.37 -25.36 15.88
C GLY A 332 19.45 -25.07 14.84
N SER A 333 19.83 -26.10 14.08
CA SER A 333 20.77 -25.96 12.96
C SER A 333 20.07 -25.41 11.72
N PRO A 334 20.75 -24.59 10.90
CA PRO A 334 20.18 -24.12 9.64
C PRO A 334 19.91 -25.29 8.69
N VAL A 335 18.77 -25.24 8.01
CA VAL A 335 18.36 -26.24 7.01
C VAL A 335 19.13 -26.03 5.70
N LEU A 336 19.49 -24.78 5.41
CA LEU A 336 20.26 -24.37 4.25
C LEU A 336 21.25 -23.28 4.68
N SER A 337 22.49 -23.37 4.18
CA SER A 337 23.46 -22.29 4.26
C SER A 337 24.00 -22.01 2.86
N ARG A 338 24.09 -20.74 2.46
CA ARG A 338 24.63 -20.31 1.16
C ARG A 338 25.17 -18.89 1.23
N VAL A 339 25.90 -18.48 0.20
CA VAL A 339 26.30 -17.08 0.03
C VAL A 339 25.28 -16.39 -0.87
N ASP A 340 24.68 -15.33 -0.36
CA ASP A 340 23.73 -14.51 -1.08
C ASP A 340 24.42 -13.22 -1.55
N LYS A 341 24.52 -13.04 -2.87
CA LYS A 341 25.24 -11.91 -3.48
C LYS A 341 24.66 -10.55 -3.10
N THR A 342 23.34 -10.48 -2.95
CA THR A 342 22.58 -9.29 -2.57
C THR A 342 21.45 -9.72 -1.65
N ILE A 343 21.00 -8.83 -0.78
CA ILE A 343 19.74 -9.01 -0.06
C ILE A 343 18.65 -8.32 -0.88
N ASN A 344 18.05 -9.10 -1.79
CA ASN A 344 16.96 -8.68 -2.65
C ASN A 344 16.06 -9.89 -2.92
N PHE A 345 15.33 -10.29 -1.89
CA PHE A 345 14.50 -11.48 -1.92
C PHE A 345 13.04 -11.10 -1.97
N TYR A 346 12.35 -11.69 -2.94
CA TYR A 346 10.93 -11.54 -3.15
C TYR A 346 10.35 -12.94 -3.34
N TRP A 347 10.10 -13.61 -2.21
CA TRP A 347 9.55 -14.97 -2.22
C TRP A 347 8.04 -14.94 -2.35
N VAL A 348 7.38 -13.92 -1.78
CA VAL A 348 5.92 -13.78 -1.76
C VAL A 348 5.25 -15.01 -1.13
N ASN A 349 4.80 -15.96 -1.96
CA ASN A 349 4.16 -17.22 -1.56
C ASN A 349 5.07 -18.44 -1.83
N GLU A 350 6.32 -18.21 -2.21
CA GLU A 350 7.35 -19.23 -2.34
C GLU A 350 8.18 -19.34 -1.05
N SER A 351 9.16 -20.25 -1.06
CA SER A 351 10.08 -20.46 0.05
C SER A 351 11.52 -20.35 -0.43
N PRO A 352 12.50 -20.05 0.45
CA PRO A 352 13.91 -20.03 0.06
C PRO A 352 14.43 -21.36 -0.48
N SER A 353 13.77 -22.47 -0.14
CA SER A 353 13.99 -23.81 -0.71
C SER A 353 12.81 -24.71 -0.38
N THR A 354 12.65 -25.82 -1.10
CA THR A 354 11.61 -26.84 -0.86
C THR A 354 11.63 -27.49 0.53
N ARG A 355 12.69 -27.28 1.33
CA ARG A 355 12.82 -27.78 2.71
C ARG A 355 12.36 -26.76 3.77
N ILE A 356 11.90 -25.59 3.34
CA ILE A 356 11.52 -24.47 4.18
C ILE A 356 10.05 -24.16 3.90
N ASN A 357 9.28 -23.90 4.95
CA ASN A 357 7.88 -23.47 4.86
C ASN A 357 7.79 -22.11 4.15
N THR A 358 6.73 -21.89 3.38
CA THR A 358 6.51 -20.63 2.64
C THR A 358 6.26 -19.45 3.58
N ASP A 359 5.57 -19.69 4.70
CA ASP A 359 5.03 -18.63 5.54
C ASP A 359 5.76 -18.51 6.89
N ASN A 360 6.55 -19.52 7.26
CA ASN A 360 7.14 -19.63 8.59
C ASN A 360 8.61 -20.03 8.52
N PHE A 361 9.49 -19.05 8.34
CA PHE A 361 10.93 -19.27 8.28
C PHE A 361 11.71 -18.06 8.76
N SER A 362 12.99 -18.24 9.01
CA SER A 362 13.89 -17.14 9.31
C SER A 362 15.21 -17.29 8.58
N VAL A 363 15.86 -16.16 8.30
CA VAL A 363 17.15 -16.11 7.64
C VAL A 363 18.06 -15.17 8.39
N ARG A 364 19.28 -15.61 8.67
CA ARG A 364 20.34 -14.79 9.23
C ARG A 364 21.42 -14.60 8.19
N TRP A 365 21.71 -13.36 7.84
CA TRP A 365 22.87 -13.03 7.02
C TRP A 365 23.96 -12.41 7.87
N ASN A 366 25.21 -12.85 7.68
CA ASN A 366 26.40 -12.27 8.32
C ASN A 366 27.50 -12.02 7.28
N GLY A 367 28.21 -10.92 7.43
CA GLY A 367 29.36 -10.59 6.59
C GLY A 367 29.83 -9.18 6.83
N PHE A 368 30.33 -8.53 5.78
CA PHE A 368 30.92 -7.21 5.85
C PHE A 368 30.39 -6.30 4.74
N LEU A 369 30.10 -5.05 5.10
CA LEU A 369 29.83 -3.95 4.18
C LEU A 369 31.11 -3.13 4.01
N LYS A 370 31.53 -2.89 2.76
CA LYS A 370 32.58 -1.93 2.42
C LYS A 370 32.01 -0.82 1.57
N VAL A 371 32.23 0.43 1.97
CA VAL A 371 31.65 1.59 1.29
C VAL A 371 32.66 2.25 0.35
N PRO A 372 32.21 2.84 -0.78
CA PRO A 372 33.11 3.41 -1.79
C PRO A 372 33.72 4.76 -1.41
N ALA A 373 33.07 5.50 -0.51
CA ALA A 373 33.46 6.85 -0.15
C ALA A 373 33.21 7.12 1.34
N ASP A 374 33.98 8.05 1.92
CA ASP A 374 33.69 8.60 3.23
C ASP A 374 32.39 9.41 3.19
N GLY A 375 31.56 9.29 4.23
CA GLY A 375 30.43 10.20 4.43
C GLY A 375 29.28 9.60 5.21
N GLU A 376 28.19 10.36 5.26
CA GLU A 376 26.92 9.92 5.84
C GLU A 376 26.12 9.13 4.79
N TYR A 377 25.89 7.85 5.08
CA TYR A 377 25.01 6.98 4.31
C TYR A 377 23.66 6.87 5.01
N VAL A 378 22.59 6.68 4.26
CA VAL A 378 21.34 6.16 4.80
C VAL A 378 21.32 4.67 4.54
N LEU A 379 21.27 3.84 5.57
CA LEU A 379 21.10 2.40 5.43
C LEU A 379 19.64 2.06 5.66
N ASP A 380 19.05 1.30 4.75
CA ASP A 380 17.62 1.02 4.68
C ASP A 380 17.38 -0.48 4.50
N MET A 381 16.32 -0.98 5.12
CA MET A 381 15.73 -2.26 4.77
C MET A 381 14.26 -2.07 4.46
N TYR A 382 13.81 -2.72 3.40
CA TYR A 382 12.40 -2.89 3.06
C TYR A 382 12.04 -4.36 3.26
N GLY A 383 11.04 -4.66 4.09
CA GLY A 383 10.66 -6.05 4.30
C GLY A 383 9.37 -6.24 5.07
N SER A 384 8.78 -7.43 4.94
CA SER A 384 7.57 -7.87 5.65
C SER A 384 7.89 -8.46 7.01
N SER A 385 6.88 -8.65 7.86
CA SER A 385 6.98 -9.33 9.14
C SER A 385 8.04 -8.70 10.07
N GLU A 386 9.17 -9.37 10.29
CA GLU A 386 10.19 -8.95 11.25
C GLU A 386 11.58 -8.89 10.60
N PHE A 387 12.30 -7.79 10.81
CA PHE A 387 13.70 -7.70 10.43
C PHE A 387 14.53 -6.80 11.35
N GLU A 388 15.84 -7.02 11.35
CA GLU A 388 16.81 -6.24 12.13
C GLU A 388 18.13 -6.14 11.35
N LEU A 389 18.72 -4.93 11.35
CA LEU A 389 20.07 -4.69 10.85
C LEU A 389 20.98 -4.30 12.01
N LEU A 390 22.11 -4.98 12.14
CA LEU A 390 23.18 -4.68 13.08
C LEU A 390 24.45 -4.30 12.34
N ILE A 391 25.22 -3.36 12.90
CA ILE A 391 26.57 -3.00 12.46
C ILE A 391 27.51 -3.13 13.65
N ASN A 392 28.60 -3.89 13.48
CA ASN A 392 29.57 -4.19 14.54
C ASN A 392 28.86 -4.64 15.83
N ASP A 393 27.94 -5.60 15.68
CA ASP A 393 27.08 -6.19 16.73
C ASP A 393 26.16 -5.22 17.48
N SER A 394 26.07 -3.96 17.05
CA SER A 394 25.10 -2.99 17.58
C SER A 394 23.89 -2.88 16.65
N THR A 395 22.68 -3.06 17.19
CA THR A 395 21.43 -2.87 16.44
C THR A 395 21.33 -1.44 15.91
N LEU A 396 21.26 -1.29 14.60
CA LEU A 396 21.02 0.00 13.95
C LEU A 396 19.53 0.33 13.97
N PHE A 397 18.69 -0.62 13.57
CA PHE A 397 17.22 -0.58 13.69
C PHE A 397 16.62 -1.99 13.64
N LYS A 398 15.36 -2.09 14.07
CA LYS A 398 14.52 -3.29 13.98
C LYS A 398 13.09 -2.92 13.58
N TYR A 399 12.38 -3.88 13.00
CA TYR A 399 11.01 -3.78 12.55
C TYR A 399 10.22 -5.04 12.93
N SER A 400 8.95 -4.86 13.24
CA SER A 400 7.99 -5.94 13.42
C SER A 400 6.59 -5.39 13.12
N SER A 401 5.89 -5.99 12.16
CA SER A 401 4.49 -5.72 11.88
C SER A 401 3.77 -6.96 11.38
N SER A 402 2.45 -7.00 11.59
CA SER A 402 1.55 -7.94 10.91
C SER A 402 1.03 -7.40 9.57
N ASP A 403 1.32 -6.14 9.26
CA ASP A 403 0.89 -5.46 8.05
C ASP A 403 1.84 -5.76 6.88
N GLY A 404 1.66 -5.04 5.77
CA GLY A 404 2.52 -5.13 4.60
C GLY A 404 3.98 -4.72 4.88
N PRO A 405 4.88 -4.99 3.92
CA PRO A 405 6.28 -4.59 4.02
C PRO A 405 6.45 -3.08 4.12
N ASP A 406 7.46 -2.65 4.88
CA ASP A 406 7.74 -1.23 5.12
C ASP A 406 9.25 -0.96 5.17
N HIS A 407 9.63 0.30 4.96
CA HIS A 407 10.99 0.79 5.06
C HIS A 407 11.36 1.14 6.49
N ARG A 408 12.52 0.67 6.96
CA ARG A 408 13.20 1.23 8.13
C ARG A 408 14.63 1.59 7.76
N TYR A 409 15.01 2.82 8.08
CA TYR A 409 16.33 3.34 7.77
C TYR A 409 16.93 4.17 8.90
N LYS A 410 18.25 4.25 8.89
CA LYS A 410 19.03 5.17 9.72
C LYS A 410 20.25 5.70 8.98
N LYS A 411 20.67 6.89 9.39
CA LYS A 411 21.95 7.47 8.98
C LYS A 411 23.11 6.81 9.71
N ALA A 412 24.20 6.56 8.99
CA ALA A 412 25.46 6.05 9.52
C ALA A 412 26.64 6.78 8.84
N VAL A 413 27.58 7.28 9.63
CA VAL A 413 28.82 7.86 9.09
C VAL A 413 29.83 6.73 8.88
N LEU A 414 30.15 6.46 7.62
CA LEU A 414 31.02 5.36 7.21
C LEU A 414 32.26 5.89 6.49
N LYS A 415 33.33 5.11 6.52
CA LYS A 415 34.65 5.41 5.96
C LYS A 415 34.98 4.44 4.84
N ALA A 416 35.46 4.98 3.73
CA ALA A 416 35.90 4.19 2.60
C ALA A 416 36.99 3.21 3.03
N ASN A 417 37.00 2.02 2.42
CA ASN A 417 37.96 0.95 2.68
C ASN A 417 37.96 0.39 4.12
N GLN A 418 37.09 0.86 5.01
CA GLN A 418 36.85 0.23 6.31
C GLN A 418 35.78 -0.86 6.15
N PRO A 419 36.07 -2.12 6.55
CA PRO A 419 35.06 -3.16 6.62
C PRO A 419 34.17 -2.95 7.85
N TYR A 420 32.86 -2.96 7.64
CA TYR A 420 31.86 -2.92 8.72
C TYR A 420 31.20 -4.28 8.82
N ALA A 421 31.33 -4.96 9.96
CA ALA A 421 30.63 -6.23 10.17
C ALA A 421 29.12 -5.94 10.19
N ILE A 422 28.36 -6.63 9.34
CA ILE A 422 26.91 -6.51 9.28
C ILE A 422 26.24 -7.84 9.58
N LYS A 423 25.12 -7.76 10.28
CA LYS A 423 24.24 -8.91 10.58
C LYS A 423 22.81 -8.50 10.32
N ILE A 424 22.09 -9.35 9.59
CA ILE A 424 20.68 -9.16 9.28
C ILE A 424 19.92 -10.36 9.82
N ASN A 425 18.94 -10.13 10.67
CA ASN A 425 17.98 -11.14 11.09
C ASN A 425 16.66 -10.82 10.38
N TYR A 426 16.10 -11.78 9.64
CA TYR A 426 14.78 -11.69 9.03
C TYR A 426 13.94 -12.89 9.47
N ALA A 427 12.71 -12.65 9.92
CA ALA A 427 11.76 -13.70 10.24
C ALA A 427 10.42 -13.42 9.54
N ASN A 428 10.02 -14.35 8.69
CA ASN A 428 8.73 -14.33 8.01
C ASN A 428 7.70 -15.09 8.86
N THR A 429 6.57 -14.45 9.16
CA THR A 429 5.52 -14.98 10.04
C THR A 429 4.16 -15.11 9.34
N GLY A 430 4.10 -14.89 8.03
CA GLY A 430 2.90 -14.95 7.21
C GLY A 430 3.20 -15.05 5.73
N ALA A 431 2.20 -14.79 4.89
CA ALA A 431 2.40 -14.70 3.45
C ALA A 431 3.21 -13.45 3.06
N ASN A 432 3.55 -13.34 1.77
CA ASN A 432 4.16 -12.15 1.17
C ASN A 432 5.61 -11.85 1.62
N ALA A 433 6.42 -12.91 1.80
CA ALA A 433 7.79 -12.78 2.27
C ALA A 433 8.68 -11.96 1.31
N VAL A 434 9.14 -10.79 1.77
CA VAL A 434 10.04 -9.89 1.03
C VAL A 434 11.07 -9.27 1.98
N VAL A 435 12.33 -9.15 1.51
CA VAL A 435 13.38 -8.41 2.21
C VAL A 435 14.42 -7.86 1.24
N LYS A 436 14.73 -6.57 1.36
CA LYS A 436 15.74 -5.86 0.57
C LYS A 436 16.68 -5.08 1.51
N LEU A 437 17.96 -5.00 1.17
CA LEU A 437 18.94 -4.12 1.82
C LEU A 437 19.34 -3.01 0.85
N ASN A 438 19.07 -1.77 1.23
CA ASN A 438 19.27 -0.60 0.40
C ASN A 438 20.13 0.45 1.11
N TRP A 439 20.60 1.44 0.35
CA TRP A 439 21.28 2.60 0.88
C TRP A 439 21.10 3.87 0.03
N GLU A 440 21.33 5.02 0.65
CA GLU A 440 21.66 6.27 -0.05
C GLU A 440 23.13 6.60 0.21
N GLN A 441 23.90 6.85 -0.85
CA GLN A 441 25.32 7.22 -0.75
C GLN A 441 25.51 8.73 -0.55
N PRO A 442 26.55 9.16 0.18
CA PRO A 442 26.87 10.57 0.36
C PRO A 442 27.20 11.26 -0.96
N GLY A 443 26.94 12.57 -1.03
CA GLY A 443 27.33 13.41 -2.17
C GLY A 443 26.51 13.20 -3.44
N SER A 444 25.42 12.43 -3.38
CA SER A 444 24.51 12.25 -4.51
C SER A 444 23.89 13.60 -4.93
N ASN A 445 24.08 13.99 -6.20
CA ASN A 445 23.46 15.19 -6.78
C ASN A 445 22.56 14.78 -7.96
N TYR A 446 21.38 14.25 -7.61
CA TYR A 446 20.42 13.73 -8.58
C TYR A 446 19.93 14.79 -9.57
N GLU A 447 19.83 16.05 -9.14
CA GLU A 447 19.40 17.15 -9.99
C GLU A 447 20.42 17.44 -11.09
N ALA A 448 21.70 17.54 -10.74
CA ALA A 448 22.77 17.77 -11.71
C ALA A 448 22.89 16.62 -12.73
N GLU A 449 22.73 15.38 -12.26
CA GLU A 449 22.69 14.20 -13.13
C GLU A 449 21.51 14.25 -14.12
N ALA A 450 20.32 14.63 -13.65
CA ALA A 450 19.15 14.79 -14.51
C ALA A 450 19.32 15.90 -15.54
N ILE A 451 19.86 17.06 -15.17
CA ILE A 451 20.14 18.15 -16.12
C ILE A 451 21.15 17.69 -17.19
N LYS A 452 22.23 17.00 -16.78
CA LYS A 452 23.20 16.43 -17.72
C LYS A 452 22.56 15.41 -18.67
N THR A 453 21.65 14.59 -18.16
CA THR A 453 20.92 13.57 -18.92
C THR A 453 19.96 14.21 -19.92
N ALA A 454 19.17 15.19 -19.50
CA ALA A 454 18.22 15.91 -20.35
C ALA A 454 18.90 16.65 -21.51
N ARG A 455 20.09 17.25 -21.28
CA ARG A 455 20.84 17.95 -22.35
C ARG A 455 21.21 17.03 -23.52
N GLN A 456 21.41 15.73 -23.26
CA GLN A 456 21.79 14.74 -24.25
C GLN A 456 20.60 14.18 -25.06
N ALA A 457 19.36 14.44 -24.63
CA ALA A 457 18.18 13.86 -25.24
C ALA A 457 17.50 14.79 -26.27
N ASP A 458 16.74 14.18 -27.18
CA ASP A 458 15.86 14.87 -28.13
C ASP A 458 14.54 15.26 -27.47
N VAL A 459 14.03 14.39 -26.58
CA VAL A 459 12.80 14.55 -25.80
C VAL A 459 13.06 14.11 -24.36
N VAL A 460 12.43 14.78 -23.39
CA VAL A 460 12.49 14.42 -21.98
C VAL A 460 11.11 14.00 -21.49
N ILE A 461 11.04 12.84 -20.82
CA ILE A 461 9.88 12.39 -20.06
C ILE A 461 10.21 12.57 -18.59
N LEU A 462 9.44 13.39 -17.89
CA LEU A 462 9.52 13.61 -16.45
C LEU A 462 8.46 12.76 -15.77
N CYS A 463 8.84 11.71 -15.05
CA CYS A 463 7.95 10.89 -14.22
C CYS A 463 7.97 11.42 -12.78
N MET A 464 6.97 12.23 -12.45
CA MET A 464 6.82 12.96 -11.19
C MET A 464 5.53 12.53 -10.49
N GLY A 465 5.32 13.01 -9.27
CA GLY A 465 4.10 12.75 -8.52
C GLY A 465 4.39 12.37 -7.08
N LEU A 466 3.67 11.37 -6.59
CA LEU A 466 3.72 10.92 -5.20
C LEU A 466 4.25 9.48 -5.13
N SER A 467 4.20 8.91 -3.93
CA SER A 467 4.59 7.54 -3.65
C SER A 467 3.77 7.01 -2.46
N PRO A 468 3.50 5.69 -2.40
CA PRO A 468 2.95 5.07 -1.19
C PRO A 468 3.87 5.19 0.04
N ARG A 469 5.07 5.77 -0.10
CA ARG A 469 5.97 6.16 0.99
C ARG A 469 5.63 7.52 1.63
N VAL A 470 4.72 8.30 1.05
CA VAL A 470 4.34 9.63 1.56
C VAL A 470 2.83 9.89 1.60
N GLU A 471 2.04 9.17 0.80
CA GLU A 471 0.57 9.15 0.91
C GLU A 471 0.07 7.74 1.20
N GLY A 472 -0.85 7.62 2.16
CA GLY A 472 -1.38 6.33 2.58
C GLY A 472 -2.10 6.40 3.92
N GLU A 473 -2.51 5.23 4.41
CA GLU A 473 -3.18 5.07 5.69
C GLU A 473 -2.16 5.17 6.85
N ASP A 474 -2.43 6.05 7.80
CA ASP A 474 -1.81 6.10 9.13
C ASP A 474 -0.28 5.96 9.18
N MET A 475 0.41 6.63 8.29
CA MET A 475 1.85 6.43 8.09
C MET A 475 2.70 7.11 9.17
N ASP A 476 3.92 6.62 9.40
CA ASP A 476 4.94 7.31 10.21
C ASP A 476 5.74 8.30 9.36
N VAL A 477 5.05 9.26 8.75
CA VAL A 477 5.64 10.27 7.85
C VAL A 477 5.28 11.67 8.34
N LYS A 478 6.32 12.49 8.58
CA LYS A 478 6.19 13.91 8.88
C LYS A 478 7.25 14.70 8.13
N LEU A 479 6.85 15.24 6.97
CA LEU A 479 7.70 15.97 6.04
C LEU A 479 6.97 17.23 5.57
N ASP A 480 7.67 18.15 4.91
CA ASP A 480 6.98 19.29 4.30
C ASP A 480 5.96 18.79 3.26
N GLY A 481 4.70 19.22 3.39
CA GLY A 481 3.60 18.75 2.55
C GLY A 481 2.92 17.45 2.99
N PHE A 482 3.41 16.75 4.03
CA PHE A 482 2.88 15.44 4.45
C PHE A 482 2.79 15.28 5.98
N ASN A 483 1.69 14.73 6.47
CA ASN A 483 1.48 14.42 7.88
C ASN A 483 0.67 13.12 8.03
N ARG A 484 1.30 12.05 8.51
CA ARG A 484 0.70 10.71 8.68
C ARG A 484 0.03 10.15 7.43
N GLY A 485 0.62 10.39 6.26
CA GLY A 485 0.07 10.00 4.96
C GLY A 485 -0.94 11.01 4.40
N ASP A 486 -1.49 11.92 5.21
CA ASP A 486 -2.25 13.06 4.67
C ASP A 486 -1.35 14.07 4.00
N ARG A 487 -1.89 14.73 2.97
CA ARG A 487 -1.27 15.86 2.30
C ARG A 487 -1.69 17.17 2.95
N THR A 488 -0.69 17.96 3.36
CA THR A 488 -0.88 19.33 3.87
C THR A 488 -0.66 20.39 2.78
N LYS A 489 -0.19 19.96 1.60
CA LYS A 489 -0.02 20.77 0.38
C LYS A 489 -0.49 19.96 -0.84
N LEU A 490 -1.12 20.63 -1.81
CA LEU A 490 -1.66 19.99 -3.02
C LEU A 490 -0.68 20.03 -4.19
N GLU A 491 0.34 20.87 -4.15
CA GLU A 491 1.37 20.94 -5.18
C GLU A 491 2.26 19.69 -5.21
N LEU A 492 2.99 19.51 -6.32
CA LEU A 492 4.12 18.59 -6.34
C LEU A 492 5.11 18.94 -5.20
N PRO A 493 5.83 17.96 -4.64
CA PRO A 493 6.90 18.24 -3.69
C PRO A 493 7.92 19.24 -4.26
N LEU A 494 8.42 20.15 -3.42
CA LEU A 494 9.20 21.32 -3.87
C LEU A 494 10.46 20.91 -4.65
N VAL A 495 11.17 19.87 -4.20
CA VAL A 495 12.30 19.30 -4.94
C VAL A 495 11.95 18.90 -6.38
N GLN A 496 10.75 18.36 -6.61
CA GLN A 496 10.28 17.99 -7.96
C GLN A 496 9.91 19.23 -8.77
N GLN A 497 9.18 20.19 -8.20
CA GLN A 497 8.85 21.45 -8.89
C GLN A 497 10.10 22.17 -9.39
N ASN A 498 11.14 22.23 -8.56
CA ASN A 498 12.41 22.88 -8.91
C ASN A 498 13.11 22.16 -10.06
N LEU A 499 13.11 20.82 -10.06
CA LEU A 499 13.66 20.02 -11.14
C LEU A 499 12.88 20.24 -12.45
N VAL A 500 11.55 20.18 -12.42
CA VAL A 500 10.70 20.40 -13.61
C VAL A 500 11.01 21.76 -14.23
N LYS A 501 11.08 22.83 -13.43
CA LYS A 501 11.43 24.19 -13.88
C LYS A 501 12.80 24.24 -14.56
N LYS A 502 13.82 23.62 -13.95
CA LYS A 502 15.19 23.58 -14.48
C LYS A 502 15.29 22.79 -15.79
N ILE A 503 14.59 21.66 -15.90
CA ILE A 503 14.56 20.86 -17.13
C ILE A 503 13.80 21.60 -18.24
N SER A 504 12.65 22.21 -17.93
CA SER A 504 11.87 23.00 -18.89
C SER A 504 12.69 24.17 -19.47
N ALA A 505 13.49 24.84 -18.64
CA ALA A 505 14.37 25.93 -19.06
C ALA A 505 15.47 25.51 -20.06
N LEU A 506 15.69 24.21 -20.29
CA LEU A 506 16.62 23.73 -21.32
C LEU A 506 16.08 23.87 -22.75
N GLY A 507 14.79 24.19 -22.92
CA GLY A 507 14.15 24.35 -24.23
C GLY A 507 13.97 23.03 -25.00
N LYS A 508 14.05 21.88 -24.31
CA LYS A 508 13.76 20.57 -24.87
C LYS A 508 12.25 20.31 -24.85
N PRO A 509 11.69 19.53 -25.80
CA PRO A 509 10.33 19.00 -25.65
C PRO A 509 10.22 18.15 -24.36
N VAL A 510 9.28 18.51 -23.50
CA VAL A 510 9.05 17.82 -22.21
C VAL A 510 7.64 17.23 -22.20
N LEU A 511 7.55 15.96 -21.84
CA LEU A 511 6.32 15.30 -21.39
C LEU A 511 6.40 15.12 -19.87
N LEU A 512 5.43 15.62 -19.14
CA LEU A 512 5.25 15.32 -17.72
C LEU A 512 4.27 14.15 -17.56
N VAL A 513 4.71 13.10 -16.88
CA VAL A 513 3.90 11.95 -16.48
C VAL A 513 3.74 12.02 -14.97
N LEU A 514 2.51 12.25 -14.53
CA LEU A 514 2.09 12.29 -13.13
C LEU A 514 1.68 10.89 -12.70
N MET A 515 2.28 10.43 -11.60
CA MET A 515 2.03 9.12 -10.99
C MET A 515 1.74 9.35 -9.51
N ASN A 516 0.47 9.37 -9.15
CA ASN A 516 -0.02 9.70 -7.82
C ASN A 516 -1.40 9.10 -7.57
N GLY A 517 -1.74 8.90 -6.30
CA GLY A 517 -3.02 8.35 -5.91
C GLY A 517 -4.08 9.41 -5.64
N SER A 518 -3.68 10.67 -5.44
CA SER A 518 -4.56 11.79 -5.11
C SER A 518 -4.35 12.99 -6.05
N ALA A 519 -5.28 13.95 -6.04
CA ALA A 519 -5.20 15.14 -6.89
C ALA A 519 -3.96 16.00 -6.59
N ILE A 520 -3.24 16.44 -7.64
CA ILE A 520 -2.09 17.34 -7.54
C ILE A 520 -2.40 18.68 -8.21
N ALA A 521 -2.11 19.78 -7.53
CA ALA A 521 -2.10 21.12 -8.11
C ALA A 521 -0.87 21.28 -9.00
N ILE A 522 -1.11 21.51 -10.30
CA ILE A 522 -0.10 21.56 -11.35
C ILE A 522 -0.15 22.88 -12.15
N ASN A 523 -0.48 23.99 -11.48
CA ASN A 523 -0.72 25.27 -12.15
C ASN A 523 0.48 25.74 -12.99
N TRP A 524 1.69 25.70 -12.43
CA TRP A 524 2.90 26.11 -13.15
C TRP A 524 3.22 25.13 -14.29
N GLU A 525 3.09 23.83 -14.04
CA GLU A 525 3.34 22.78 -15.03
C GLU A 525 2.35 22.89 -16.19
N ASN A 526 1.06 23.16 -15.93
CA ASN A 526 0.05 23.35 -16.96
C ASN A 526 0.34 24.57 -17.85
N GLU A 527 0.90 25.64 -17.29
CA GLU A 527 1.30 26.82 -18.07
C GLU A 527 2.57 26.61 -18.90
N ASN A 528 3.52 25.81 -18.41
CA ASN A 528 4.89 25.79 -18.96
C ASN A 528 5.29 24.48 -19.63
N ILE A 529 4.60 23.37 -19.35
CA ILE A 529 4.87 22.06 -19.93
C ILE A 529 3.88 21.79 -21.08
N PRO A 530 4.37 21.41 -22.27
CA PRO A 530 3.50 21.25 -23.44
C PRO A 530 2.66 19.97 -23.41
N ALA A 531 3.10 18.90 -22.77
CA ALA A 531 2.32 17.66 -22.66
C ALA A 531 2.31 17.11 -21.22
N ILE A 532 1.13 16.74 -20.74
CA ILE A 532 0.92 16.24 -19.37
C ILE A 532 -0.04 15.04 -19.40
N LEU A 533 0.40 13.94 -18.78
CA LEU A 533 -0.35 12.70 -18.64
C LEU A 533 -0.51 12.38 -17.14
N GLU A 534 -1.71 12.05 -16.69
CA GLU A 534 -1.96 11.46 -15.37
C GLU A 534 -2.17 9.96 -15.56
N THR A 535 -1.33 9.16 -14.89
CA THR A 535 -1.36 7.69 -15.00
C THR A 535 -1.76 7.01 -13.71
N TRP A 536 -1.93 7.77 -12.63
CA TRP A 536 -2.17 7.27 -11.29
C TRP A 536 -1.10 6.26 -10.85
N TYR A 537 -1.48 5.34 -9.96
CA TYR A 537 -0.76 4.10 -9.71
C TYR A 537 -1.34 2.99 -10.60
N ALA A 538 -0.61 2.62 -11.65
CA ALA A 538 -1.16 1.85 -12.77
C ALA A 538 -1.27 0.33 -12.53
N GLY A 539 -0.81 -0.17 -11.38
CA GLY A 539 -0.74 -1.60 -11.10
C GLY A 539 0.47 -2.26 -11.78
N GLN A 540 0.39 -3.57 -11.98
CA GLN A 540 1.56 -4.38 -12.38
C GLN A 540 2.04 -4.22 -13.84
N GLU A 541 1.26 -3.60 -14.75
CA GLU A 541 1.49 -3.60 -16.21
C GLU A 541 1.59 -2.22 -16.87
#